data_AF-A0A0V9UMH5-F1
#
_entry.id   AF-A0A0V9UMH5-F1
#
_cell.length_a   1.000
_cell.length_b   1.000
_cell.length_c   1.000
_cell.angle_alpha   90.00
_cell.angle_beta   90.00
_cell.angle_gamma   90.00
#
_symmetry.space_group_name_H-M   'P 1'
#
loop_
_entity.id
_entity.type
_entity.pdbx_description
1 polymer ?
#
loop_
_entity_poly.entity_id
_entity_poly.type
_entity_poly.pdbx_seq_one_letter_code
_entity_poly.pdbx_strand_id
1 'polypeptide(L)'
;MSNARVPFHEASRVLLRSTILDAMRELLHERDWSAVTMSDVARAAGISRQTLYKEFSSRQGLAQGYALRLVDEFVDAVADSVYAHVGDARAALVDGFTFFFEASAADPLVQSLLSGEAKPDLLRLITTDAAPILERGAGRLTETFHHSWIAASESDAGILARAVVRVALSFVSMPPASGRDVAADLADLLVPFVERAAVRG
;
A
#
# COMPACT_ATOMS: atom_id res chain seq x y z
N MET A 1 28.15 1.68 -10.93
CA MET A 1 26.73 1.62 -11.33
C MET A 1 26.29 3.03 -11.68
N SER A 2 25.79 3.24 -12.90
CA SER A 2 25.44 4.57 -13.41
C SER A 2 24.30 5.16 -12.58
N ASN A 3 24.60 6.16 -11.75
CA ASN A 3 23.59 6.98 -11.09
C ASN A 3 23.01 7.93 -12.14
N ALA A 4 22.14 7.40 -13.01
CA ALA A 4 21.46 8.19 -14.02
C ALA A 4 20.54 9.18 -13.29
N ARG A 5 20.92 10.47 -13.27
CA ARG A 5 20.11 11.53 -12.69
C ARG A 5 18.73 11.51 -13.34
N VAL A 6 17.69 11.41 -12.51
CA VAL A 6 16.30 11.50 -12.94
C VAL A 6 16.11 12.82 -13.71
N PRO A 7 15.57 12.78 -14.94
CA PRO A 7 15.30 13.98 -15.72
C PRO A 7 14.43 14.98 -14.94
N PHE A 8 14.71 16.28 -15.05
CA PHE A 8 13.97 17.33 -14.32
C PHE A 8 12.45 17.25 -14.50
N HIS A 9 11.97 16.92 -15.71
CA HIS A 9 10.54 16.81 -15.99
C HIS A 9 9.88 15.64 -15.22
N GLU A 10 10.60 14.54 -15.03
CA GLU A 10 10.13 13.37 -14.30
C GLU A 10 10.12 13.67 -12.79
N ALA A 11 11.21 14.24 -12.27
CA ALA A 11 11.29 14.69 -10.88
C ALA A 11 10.20 15.72 -10.55
N SER A 12 9.94 16.67 -11.44
CA SER A 12 8.86 17.66 -11.29
C SER A 12 7.48 17.01 -11.27
N ARG A 13 7.25 15.99 -12.09
CA ARG A 13 5.98 15.24 -12.10
C ARG A 13 5.79 14.43 -10.82
N VAL A 14 6.84 13.76 -10.33
CA VAL A 14 6.80 13.03 -9.06
C VAL A 14 6.48 13.96 -7.90
N LEU A 15 7.16 15.11 -7.83
CA LEU A 15 6.88 16.13 -6.82
C LEU A 15 5.44 16.62 -6.89
N LEU A 16 4.95 16.98 -8.09
CA LEU A 16 3.57 17.40 -8.29
C LEU A 16 2.56 16.36 -7.81
N ARG A 17 2.77 15.08 -8.16
CA ARG A 17 1.91 13.98 -7.71
C ARG A 17 1.92 13.87 -6.20
N SER A 18 3.08 13.90 -5.56
CA SER A 18 3.19 13.86 -4.09
C SER A 18 2.41 15.00 -3.47
N THR A 19 2.65 16.24 -3.90
CA THR A 19 1.95 17.44 -3.37
C THR A 19 0.43 17.32 -3.49
N ILE A 20 -0.08 16.80 -4.61
CA ILE A 20 -1.53 16.57 -4.79
C ILE A 20 -2.06 15.53 -3.80
N LEU A 21 -1.36 14.41 -3.64
CA LEU A 21 -1.78 13.33 -2.76
C LEU A 21 -1.64 13.70 -1.27
N ASP A 22 -0.68 14.56 -0.92
CA ASP A 22 -0.53 15.14 0.43
C ASP A 22 -1.70 16.07 0.75
N ALA A 23 -2.03 16.99 -0.15
CA ALA A 23 -3.20 17.86 -0.01
C ALA A 23 -4.51 17.06 0.09
N MET A 24 -4.64 15.95 -0.63
CA MET A 24 -5.77 15.03 -0.47
C MET A 24 -5.78 14.38 0.92
N ARG A 25 -4.63 13.90 1.42
CA ARG A 25 -4.51 13.31 2.78
C ARG A 25 -4.95 14.30 3.85
N GLU A 26 -4.49 15.54 3.76
CA GLU A 26 -4.84 16.63 4.68
C GLU A 26 -6.35 16.90 4.70
N LEU A 27 -6.98 17.01 3.52
CA LEU A 27 -8.43 17.20 3.42
C LEU A 27 -9.22 16.02 4.02
N LEU A 28 -8.71 14.80 3.88
CA LEU A 28 -9.37 13.60 4.42
C LEU A 28 -9.28 13.49 5.94
N HIS A 29 -8.30 14.15 6.58
CA HIS A 29 -8.29 14.29 8.04
C HIS A 29 -9.39 15.21 8.56
N GLU A 30 -9.87 16.14 7.73
CA GLU A 30 -10.93 17.08 8.10
C GLU A 30 -12.33 16.57 7.74
N ARG A 31 -12.46 15.77 6.68
CA ARG A 31 -13.75 15.47 6.02
C ARG A 31 -13.75 14.07 5.41
N ASP A 32 -14.92 13.42 5.43
CA ASP A 32 -15.12 12.15 4.71
C ASP A 32 -14.89 12.32 3.19
N TRP A 33 -14.41 11.27 2.51
CA TRP A 33 -14.13 11.30 1.07
C TRP A 33 -15.31 11.89 0.30
N SER A 34 -16.55 11.50 0.60
CA SER A 34 -17.77 11.98 -0.09
C SER A 34 -17.81 13.50 -0.25
N ALA A 35 -17.33 14.25 0.76
CA ALA A 35 -17.30 15.72 0.79
C ALA A 35 -16.07 16.35 0.09
N VAL A 36 -15.05 15.57 -0.27
CA VAL A 36 -13.81 16.06 -0.89
C VAL A 36 -13.94 16.12 -2.42
N THR A 37 -13.94 17.31 -3.01
CA THR A 37 -14.02 17.45 -4.48
C THR A 37 -12.65 17.63 -5.14
N MET A 38 -12.58 17.37 -6.46
CA MET A 38 -11.39 17.71 -7.27
C MET A 38 -11.03 19.20 -7.18
N SER A 39 -12.03 20.08 -6.99
CA SER A 39 -11.79 21.52 -6.86
C SER A 39 -11.13 21.85 -5.51
N ASP A 40 -11.49 21.13 -4.45
CA ASP A 40 -10.90 21.33 -3.12
C ASP A 40 -9.46 20.84 -3.09
N VAL A 41 -9.18 19.65 -3.67
CA VAL A 41 -7.82 19.11 -3.78
C VAL A 41 -6.93 20.04 -4.60
N ALA A 42 -7.40 20.53 -5.76
CA ALA A 42 -6.63 21.46 -6.57
C ALA A 42 -6.29 22.75 -5.81
N ARG A 43 -7.27 23.29 -5.05
CA ARG A 43 -7.09 24.49 -4.22
C ARG A 43 -6.07 24.24 -3.10
N ALA A 44 -6.20 23.14 -2.38
CA ALA A 44 -5.29 22.78 -1.28
C ALA A 44 -3.86 22.53 -1.77
N ALA A 45 -3.70 21.88 -2.92
CA ALA A 45 -2.39 21.64 -3.54
C ALA A 45 -1.79 22.88 -4.25
N GLY A 46 -2.51 24.01 -4.30
CA GLY A 46 -2.03 25.23 -4.96
C GLY A 46 -1.92 25.14 -6.48
N ILE A 47 -2.72 24.29 -7.13
CA ILE A 47 -2.70 24.07 -8.59
C ILE A 47 -4.03 24.36 -9.26
N SER A 48 -4.01 24.46 -10.59
CA SER A 48 -5.25 24.57 -11.37
C SER A 48 -6.00 23.24 -11.40
N ARG A 49 -7.34 23.28 -11.50
CA ARG A 49 -8.17 22.09 -11.73
C ARG A 49 -7.74 21.34 -13.01
N GLN A 50 -7.41 22.08 -14.07
CA GLN A 50 -6.96 21.49 -15.33
C GLN A 50 -5.67 20.68 -15.14
N THR A 51 -4.73 21.16 -14.33
CA THR A 51 -3.51 20.43 -13.97
C THR A 51 -3.84 19.14 -13.22
N LEU A 52 -4.73 19.20 -12.23
CA LEU A 52 -5.16 18.03 -11.47
C LEU A 52 -5.82 16.96 -12.36
N TYR A 53 -6.74 17.38 -13.24
CA TYR A 53 -7.39 16.48 -14.20
C TYR A 53 -6.40 15.92 -15.23
N LYS A 54 -5.39 16.68 -15.65
CA LYS A 54 -4.34 16.17 -16.54
C LYS A 54 -3.51 15.07 -15.86
N GLU A 55 -3.27 15.19 -14.56
CA GLU A 55 -2.43 14.25 -13.81
C GLU A 55 -3.17 12.98 -13.37
N PHE A 56 -4.43 13.09 -12.94
CA PHE A 56 -5.19 11.96 -12.38
C PHE A 56 -6.45 11.58 -13.16
N SER A 57 -6.80 12.31 -14.23
CA SER A 57 -7.95 12.10 -15.12
C SER A 57 -9.34 12.23 -14.48
N SER A 58 -9.53 11.77 -13.25
CA SER A 58 -10.81 11.77 -12.54
C SER A 58 -10.60 11.69 -11.03
N ARG A 59 -11.69 11.86 -10.29
CA ARG A 59 -11.72 11.63 -8.84
C ARG A 59 -11.39 10.17 -8.48
N GLN A 60 -11.86 9.21 -9.29
CA GLN A 60 -11.50 7.80 -9.13
C GLN A 60 -10.01 7.58 -9.38
N GLY A 61 -9.44 8.20 -10.42
CA GLY A 61 -8.01 8.10 -10.72
C GLY A 61 -7.14 8.75 -9.63
N LEU A 62 -7.63 9.80 -8.98
CA LEU A 62 -6.99 10.38 -7.80
C LEU A 62 -6.99 9.40 -6.62
N ALA A 63 -8.13 8.77 -6.31
CA ALA A 63 -8.21 7.75 -5.25
C ALA A 63 -7.30 6.54 -5.54
N GLN A 64 -7.26 6.08 -6.79
CA GLN A 64 -6.35 5.01 -7.20
C GLN A 64 -4.88 5.43 -7.03
N GLY A 65 -4.53 6.65 -7.42
CA GLY A 65 -3.19 7.19 -7.23
C GLY A 65 -2.78 7.26 -5.76
N TYR A 66 -3.71 7.66 -4.89
CA TYR A 66 -3.51 7.65 -3.44
C TYR A 66 -3.32 6.23 -2.90
N ALA A 67 -4.18 5.29 -3.31
CA ALA A 67 -4.07 3.90 -2.87
C ALA A 67 -2.76 3.24 -3.33
N LEU A 68 -2.28 3.54 -4.54
CA LEU A 68 -0.97 3.05 -5.00
C LEU A 68 0.18 3.61 -4.15
N ARG A 69 0.07 4.86 -3.66
CA ARG A 69 1.03 5.42 -2.70
C ARG A 69 0.97 4.69 -1.36
N LEU A 70 -0.22 4.38 -0.83
CA LEU A 70 -0.35 3.58 0.38
C LEU A 70 0.24 2.18 0.23
N VAL A 71 0.03 1.55 -0.92
CA VAL A 71 0.66 0.24 -1.22
C VAL A 71 2.17 0.36 -1.11
N ASP A 72 2.76 1.40 -1.71
CA ASP A 72 4.20 1.64 -1.61
C ASP A 72 4.65 1.84 -0.15
N GLU A 73 3.96 2.69 0.61
CA GLU A 73 4.24 2.93 2.04
C GLU A 73 4.19 1.63 2.87
N PHE A 74 3.17 0.79 2.65
CA PHE A 74 3.01 -0.46 3.40
C PHE A 74 4.05 -1.52 3.02
N VAL A 75 4.38 -1.67 1.73
CA VAL A 75 5.40 -2.66 1.34
C VAL A 75 6.82 -2.20 1.71
N ASP A 76 7.07 -0.89 1.76
CA ASP A 76 8.32 -0.34 2.30
C ASP A 76 8.50 -0.75 3.77
N ALA A 77 7.46 -0.59 4.60
CA ALA A 77 7.52 -0.99 5.99
C ALA A 77 7.66 -2.51 6.19
N VAL A 78 7.02 -3.32 5.35
CA VAL A 78 7.23 -4.78 5.36
C VAL A 78 8.69 -5.11 5.00
N ALA A 79 9.28 -4.41 4.02
CA ALA A 79 10.68 -4.60 3.69
C ALA A 79 11.60 -4.21 4.85
N ASP A 80 11.36 -3.08 5.51
CA ASP A 80 12.10 -2.65 6.70
C ASP A 80 12.03 -3.72 7.81
N SER A 81 10.84 -4.29 8.05
CA SER A 81 10.64 -5.36 9.03
C SER A 81 11.43 -6.63 8.68
N VAL A 82 11.42 -7.03 7.40
CA VAL A 82 12.23 -8.15 6.91
C VAL A 82 13.71 -7.89 7.18
N TYR A 83 14.23 -6.69 6.90
CA TYR A 83 15.64 -6.38 7.14
C TYR A 83 15.99 -6.18 8.63
N ALA A 84 15.02 -5.82 9.47
CA ALA A 84 15.21 -5.71 10.92
C ALA A 84 15.30 -7.07 11.63
N HIS A 85 14.66 -8.11 11.08
CA HIS A 85 14.51 -9.44 11.70
C HIS A 85 15.25 -10.54 10.93
N VAL A 86 16.55 -10.32 10.64
CA VAL A 86 17.37 -11.28 9.89
C VAL A 86 17.41 -12.65 10.56
N GLY A 87 16.99 -13.69 9.83
CA GLY A 87 16.98 -15.07 10.30
C GLY A 87 15.76 -15.45 11.15
N ASP A 88 14.85 -14.51 11.43
CA ASP A 88 13.63 -14.75 12.19
C ASP A 88 12.39 -14.39 11.35
N ALA A 89 11.93 -15.36 10.56
CA ALA A 89 10.80 -15.18 9.66
C ALA A 89 9.50 -14.85 10.40
N ARG A 90 9.34 -15.40 11.60
CA ARG A 90 8.15 -15.18 12.41
C ARG A 90 8.12 -13.74 12.90
N ALA A 91 9.23 -13.25 13.47
CA ALA A 91 9.32 -11.87 13.94
C ALA A 91 9.10 -10.87 12.79
N ALA A 92 9.74 -11.09 11.62
CA ALA A 92 9.54 -10.27 10.43
C ALA A 92 8.06 -10.20 9.98
N LEU A 93 7.37 -11.34 9.97
CA LEU A 93 5.95 -11.39 9.57
C LEU A 93 5.05 -10.70 10.60
N VAL A 94 5.27 -10.96 11.90
CA VAL A 94 4.47 -10.34 12.97
C VAL A 94 4.62 -8.82 12.94
N ASP A 95 5.85 -8.32 12.88
CA ASP A 95 6.14 -6.89 12.88
C ASP A 95 5.59 -6.21 11.60
N GLY A 96 5.82 -6.81 10.43
CA GLY A 96 5.26 -6.32 9.17
C GLY A 96 3.72 -6.27 9.15
N PHE A 97 3.01 -7.30 9.63
CA PHE A 97 1.55 -7.28 9.71
C PHE A 97 1.03 -6.30 10.77
N THR A 98 1.72 -6.19 11.91
CA THR A 98 1.35 -5.25 12.98
C THR A 98 1.41 -3.83 12.46
N PHE A 99 2.52 -3.44 11.83
CA PHE A 99 2.65 -2.12 11.21
C PHE A 99 1.55 -1.89 10.17
N PHE A 100 1.30 -2.86 9.28
CA PHE A 100 0.26 -2.75 8.27
C PHE A 100 -1.13 -2.49 8.91
N PHE A 101 -1.50 -3.22 9.96
CA PHE A 101 -2.78 -3.02 10.64
C PHE A 101 -2.88 -1.65 11.29
N GLU A 102 -1.83 -1.18 11.96
CA GLU A 102 -1.81 0.14 12.58
C GLU A 102 -1.89 1.27 11.53
N ALA A 103 -1.07 1.18 10.49
CA ALA A 103 -0.99 2.20 9.46
C ALA A 103 -2.26 2.25 8.60
N SER A 104 -2.84 1.10 8.25
CA SER A 104 -4.11 1.04 7.51
C SER A 104 -5.28 1.54 8.34
N ALA A 105 -5.35 1.22 9.64
CA ALA A 105 -6.40 1.72 10.52
C ALA A 105 -6.30 3.25 10.77
N ALA A 106 -5.09 3.80 10.70
CA ALA A 106 -4.84 5.23 10.85
C ALA A 106 -5.05 6.05 9.57
N ASP A 107 -5.09 5.42 8.39
CA ASP A 107 -5.21 6.15 7.13
C ASP A 107 -6.63 6.72 6.92
N PRO A 108 -6.77 8.03 6.61
CA PRO A 108 -8.08 8.65 6.54
C PRO A 108 -8.91 8.22 5.32
N LEU A 109 -8.29 7.74 4.22
CA LEU A 109 -9.04 7.17 3.09
C LEU A 109 -9.61 5.80 3.45
N VAL A 110 -8.83 4.98 4.18
CA VAL A 110 -9.30 3.68 4.71
C VAL A 110 -10.42 3.89 5.73
N GLN A 111 -10.28 4.84 6.66
CA GLN A 111 -11.35 5.19 7.61
C GLN A 111 -12.63 5.64 6.89
N SER A 112 -12.48 6.45 5.84
CA SER A 112 -13.58 6.89 4.99
C SER A 112 -14.21 5.73 4.20
N LEU A 113 -13.44 4.75 3.74
CA LEU A 113 -13.97 3.54 3.09
C LEU A 113 -14.82 2.71 4.06
N LEU A 114 -14.38 2.59 5.32
CA LEU A 114 -15.03 1.82 6.37
C LEU A 114 -16.20 2.56 7.04
N SER A 115 -16.38 3.86 6.76
CA SER A 115 -17.50 4.64 7.28
C SER A 115 -18.82 4.21 6.64
N GLY A 116 -19.93 4.39 7.37
CA GLY A 116 -21.24 3.77 7.04
C GLY A 116 -21.88 4.21 5.72
N GLU A 117 -21.36 5.23 5.03
CA GLU A 117 -21.85 5.66 3.73
C GLU A 117 -21.09 4.98 2.59
N ALA A 118 -21.82 4.26 1.72
CA ALA A 118 -21.25 3.57 0.58
C ALA A 118 -20.63 4.55 -0.43
N LYS A 119 -19.38 4.28 -0.82
CA LYS A 119 -18.61 5.07 -1.80
C LYS A 119 -18.28 4.18 -3.00
N PRO A 120 -19.11 4.19 -4.07
CA PRO A 120 -18.98 3.23 -5.17
C PRO A 120 -17.61 3.24 -5.86
N ASP A 121 -16.96 4.40 -5.93
CA ASP A 121 -15.63 4.56 -6.49
C ASP A 121 -14.55 3.89 -5.62
N LEU A 122 -14.63 4.01 -4.29
CA LEU A 122 -13.72 3.31 -3.38
C LEU A 122 -14.02 1.80 -3.34
N LEU A 123 -15.30 1.40 -3.34
CA LEU A 123 -15.68 -0.03 -3.37
C LEU A 123 -15.18 -0.72 -4.63
N ARG A 124 -15.26 -0.08 -5.80
CA ARG A 124 -14.67 -0.62 -7.04
C ARG A 124 -13.16 -0.77 -6.93
N LEU A 125 -12.47 0.20 -6.31
CA LEU A 125 -11.01 0.21 -6.17
C LEU A 125 -10.48 -0.98 -5.38
N ILE A 126 -11.22 -1.46 -4.38
CA ILE A 126 -10.86 -2.64 -3.58
C ILE A 126 -11.49 -3.95 -4.08
N THR A 127 -12.26 -3.91 -5.18
CA THR A 127 -12.93 -5.09 -5.77
C THR A 127 -12.57 -5.25 -7.25
N THR A 128 -13.41 -4.75 -8.16
CA THR A 128 -13.29 -4.99 -9.61
C THR A 128 -12.06 -4.35 -10.23
N ASP A 129 -11.60 -3.23 -9.66
CA ASP A 129 -10.52 -2.41 -10.20
C ASP A 129 -9.23 -2.52 -9.35
N ALA A 130 -9.15 -3.54 -8.48
CA ALA A 130 -8.04 -3.73 -7.54
C ALA A 130 -6.74 -4.27 -8.20
N ALA A 131 -6.78 -4.68 -9.47
CA ALA A 131 -5.64 -5.32 -10.13
C ALA A 131 -4.34 -4.49 -10.03
N PRO A 132 -4.32 -3.16 -10.30
CA PRO A 132 -3.08 -2.37 -10.20
C PRO A 132 -2.51 -2.29 -8.77
N ILE A 133 -3.38 -2.30 -7.75
CA ILE A 133 -2.98 -2.33 -6.33
C ILE A 133 -2.32 -3.67 -6.00
N LEU A 134 -2.97 -4.77 -6.39
CA LEU A 134 -2.48 -6.12 -6.15
C LEU A 134 -1.16 -6.38 -6.89
N GLU A 135 -1.05 -5.95 -8.14
CA GLU A 135 0.14 -6.11 -8.98
C GLU A 135 1.32 -5.29 -8.44
N ARG A 136 1.10 -4.02 -8.08
CA ARG A 136 2.13 -3.16 -7.49
C ARG A 136 2.68 -3.75 -6.20
N GLY A 137 1.80 -4.09 -5.26
CA GLY A 137 2.21 -4.65 -3.98
C GLY A 137 2.94 -5.98 -4.15
N ALA A 138 2.40 -6.87 -5.00
CA ALA A 138 2.98 -8.20 -5.20
C ALA A 138 4.35 -8.11 -5.88
N GLY A 139 4.53 -7.24 -6.88
CA GLY A 139 5.82 -7.02 -7.52
C GLY A 139 6.89 -6.55 -6.52
N ARG A 140 6.56 -5.54 -5.70
CA ARG A 140 7.49 -5.01 -4.70
C ARG A 140 7.86 -5.99 -3.60
N LEU A 141 6.90 -6.76 -3.10
CA LEU A 141 7.19 -7.80 -2.11
C LEU A 141 7.95 -8.99 -2.73
N THR A 142 7.73 -9.31 -4.00
CA THR A 142 8.50 -10.36 -4.71
C THR A 142 9.98 -9.99 -4.72
N GLU A 143 10.31 -8.76 -5.12
CA GLU A 143 11.69 -8.23 -5.08
C GLU A 143 12.29 -8.31 -3.67
N THR A 144 11.51 -7.92 -2.66
CA THR A 144 11.95 -7.94 -1.25
C THR A 144 12.26 -9.35 -0.78
N PHE A 145 11.36 -10.31 -1.00
CA PHE A 145 11.57 -11.70 -0.58
C PHE A 145 12.67 -12.41 -1.37
N HIS A 146 12.89 -12.01 -2.62
CA HIS A 146 13.96 -12.55 -3.45
C HIS A 146 15.35 -12.01 -3.06
N HIS A 147 15.46 -10.72 -2.75
CA HIS A 147 16.76 -10.06 -2.51
C HIS A 147 17.15 -9.92 -1.03
N SER A 148 16.22 -10.15 -0.10
CA SER A 148 16.52 -10.16 1.34
C SER A 148 17.22 -11.46 1.77
N TRP A 149 17.48 -11.58 3.07
CA TRP A 149 18.05 -12.77 3.70
C TRP A 149 17.17 -14.03 3.53
N ILE A 150 15.88 -13.87 3.19
CA ILE A 150 15.00 -14.99 2.85
C ILE A 150 15.50 -15.67 1.57
N ALA A 151 16.03 -14.90 0.61
CA ALA A 151 16.61 -15.40 -0.63
C ALA A 151 15.71 -16.40 -1.38
N ALA A 152 14.39 -16.19 -1.35
CA ALA A 152 13.43 -17.09 -1.97
C ALA A 152 13.62 -17.13 -3.50
N SER A 153 13.30 -18.27 -4.12
CA SER A 153 13.21 -18.33 -5.59
C SER A 153 12.21 -17.30 -6.12
N GLU A 154 12.41 -16.76 -7.32
CA GLU A 154 11.46 -15.79 -7.93
C GLU A 154 10.02 -16.33 -7.95
N SER A 155 9.87 -17.65 -8.20
CA SER A 155 8.58 -18.33 -8.16
C SER A 155 7.96 -18.31 -6.76
N ASP A 156 8.70 -18.71 -5.73
CA ASP A 156 8.19 -18.79 -4.35
C ASP A 156 7.94 -17.40 -3.76
N ALA A 157 8.85 -16.44 -4.02
CA ALA A 157 8.68 -15.04 -3.66
C ALA A 157 7.39 -14.47 -4.27
N GLY A 158 7.14 -14.76 -5.54
CA GLY A 158 5.91 -14.35 -6.22
C GLY A 158 4.65 -14.99 -5.64
N ILE A 159 4.70 -16.28 -5.25
CA ILE A 159 3.58 -16.97 -4.61
C ILE A 159 3.26 -16.29 -3.26
N LEU A 160 4.28 -16.11 -2.42
CA LEU A 160 4.13 -15.50 -1.10
C LEU A 160 3.59 -14.06 -1.21
N ALA A 161 4.20 -13.23 -2.07
CA ALA A 161 3.80 -11.85 -2.27
C ALA A 161 2.33 -11.72 -2.73
N ARG A 162 1.91 -12.52 -3.71
CA ARG A 162 0.52 -12.51 -4.21
C ARG A 162 -0.50 -12.93 -3.15
N ALA A 163 -0.13 -13.84 -2.25
CA ALA A 163 -0.97 -14.27 -1.14
C ALA A 163 -1.06 -13.17 -0.07
N VAL A 164 0.08 -12.66 0.40
CA VAL A 164 0.18 -11.61 1.42
C VAL A 164 -0.63 -10.38 1.02
N VAL A 165 -0.48 -9.89 -0.21
CA VAL A 165 -1.16 -8.67 -0.66
C VAL A 165 -2.68 -8.86 -0.75
N ARG A 166 -3.17 -10.05 -1.13
CA ARG A 166 -4.62 -10.35 -1.16
C ARG A 166 -5.19 -10.43 0.25
N VAL A 167 -4.46 -11.04 1.18
CA VAL A 167 -4.84 -11.10 2.59
C VAL A 167 -4.88 -9.70 3.19
N ALA A 168 -3.83 -8.90 2.97
CA ALA A 168 -3.77 -7.51 3.42
C ALA A 168 -4.94 -6.68 2.87
N LEU A 169 -5.22 -6.75 1.56
CA LEU A 169 -6.35 -6.04 0.95
C LEU A 169 -7.71 -6.47 1.56
N SER A 170 -7.88 -7.75 1.89
CA SER A 170 -9.08 -8.23 2.58
C SER A 170 -9.26 -7.54 3.94
N PHE A 171 -8.18 -7.37 4.70
CA PHE A 171 -8.23 -6.72 6.01
C PHE A 171 -8.46 -5.21 5.94
N VAL A 172 -8.11 -4.55 4.83
CA VAL A 172 -8.52 -3.14 4.61
C VAL A 172 -10.05 -3.02 4.58
N SER A 173 -10.74 -3.98 3.99
CA SER A 173 -12.20 -3.96 3.85
C SER A 173 -12.92 -4.54 5.07
N MET A 174 -12.27 -5.46 5.77
CA MET A 174 -12.78 -6.13 6.96
C MET A 174 -11.66 -6.20 8.01
N PRO A 175 -11.49 -5.14 8.82
CA PRO A 175 -10.43 -5.07 9.82
C PRO A 175 -10.49 -6.25 10.81
N PRO A 176 -9.34 -6.63 11.41
CA PRO A 176 -9.29 -7.72 12.36
C PRO A 176 -10.21 -7.48 13.56
N ALA A 177 -10.88 -8.55 14.02
CA ALA A 177 -11.74 -8.48 15.20
C ALA A 177 -10.93 -8.23 16.47
N SER A 178 -11.45 -7.37 17.37
CA SER A 178 -10.78 -7.03 18.63
C SER A 178 -10.51 -8.28 19.48
N GLY A 179 -9.33 -8.33 20.11
CA GLY A 179 -8.95 -9.38 21.07
C GLY A 179 -8.31 -10.63 20.46
N ARG A 180 -8.09 -10.68 19.13
CA ARG A 180 -7.21 -11.67 18.50
C ARG A 180 -5.96 -11.00 17.95
N ASP A 181 -4.81 -11.64 18.15
CA ASP A 181 -3.56 -11.23 17.51
C ASP A 181 -3.50 -11.84 16.10
N VAL A 182 -4.22 -11.20 15.17
CA VAL A 182 -4.30 -11.65 13.78
C VAL A 182 -2.93 -11.56 13.09
N ALA A 183 -2.04 -10.67 13.53
CA ALA A 183 -0.67 -10.60 13.00
C ALA A 183 0.11 -11.87 13.36
N ALA A 184 0.03 -12.33 14.61
CA ALA A 184 0.62 -13.60 15.03
C ALA A 184 0.00 -14.80 14.30
N ASP A 185 -1.33 -14.86 14.19
CA ASP A 185 -2.01 -15.96 13.49
C ASP A 185 -1.58 -16.07 12.02
N LEU A 186 -1.47 -14.94 11.31
CA LEU A 186 -1.01 -14.90 9.92
C LEU A 186 0.47 -15.25 9.80
N ALA A 187 1.31 -14.80 10.73
CA ALA A 187 2.72 -15.17 10.76
C ALA A 187 2.87 -16.68 10.95
N ASP A 188 2.19 -17.28 11.93
CA ASP A 188 2.25 -18.71 12.20
C ASP A 188 1.75 -19.55 11.01
N LEU A 189 0.78 -19.03 10.24
CA LEU A 189 0.34 -19.64 8.98
C LEU A 189 1.39 -19.58 7.87
N LEU A 190 2.12 -18.48 7.74
CA LEU A 190 3.02 -18.21 6.61
C LEU A 190 4.46 -18.66 6.83
N VAL A 191 4.93 -18.71 8.09
CA VAL A 191 6.30 -19.14 8.45
C VAL A 191 6.70 -20.47 7.80
N PRO A 192 5.88 -21.54 7.80
CA PRO A 192 6.27 -22.79 7.15
C PRO A 192 6.52 -22.66 5.64
N PHE A 193 5.84 -21.73 4.96
CA PHE A 193 6.13 -21.42 3.56
C PHE A 193 7.46 -20.68 3.43
N VAL A 194 7.70 -19.66 4.25
CA VAL A 194 8.92 -18.86 4.23
C VAL A 194 10.14 -19.73 4.50
N GLU A 195 10.11 -20.60 5.52
CA GLU A 195 11.23 -21.47 5.88
C GLU A 195 11.55 -22.52 4.80
N ARG A 196 10.53 -22.98 4.07
CA ARG A 196 10.72 -23.90 2.93
C ARG A 196 11.28 -23.16 1.71
N ALA A 197 10.78 -21.94 1.46
CA ALA A 197 11.20 -21.11 0.33
C ALA A 197 12.59 -20.52 0.54
N ALA A 198 13.00 -20.33 1.79
CA ALA A 198 14.31 -19.82 2.13
C ALA A 198 15.39 -20.80 1.68
N VAL A 199 16.32 -20.33 0.84
CA VAL A 199 17.45 -21.15 0.41
C VAL A 199 18.33 -21.36 1.64
N ARG A 200 18.40 -22.61 2.11
CA ARG A 200 19.37 -23.01 3.13
C ARG A 200 20.77 -22.88 2.52
N GLY A 201 21.48 -21.82 2.91
CA GLY A 201 22.92 -21.70 2.70
C GLY A 201 23.68 -22.80 3.43
#